data_AF-A0A2S5VSG1-F1
#
_entry.id   AF-A0A2S5VSG1-F1
#
_cell.length_a   1.000
_cell.length_b   1.000
_cell.length_c   1.000
_cell.angle_alpha   90.00
_cell.angle_beta   90.00
_cell.angle_gamma   90.00
#
_symmetry.space_group_name_H-M   'P 1'
#
loop_
_entity.id
_entity.type
_entity.pdbx_description
1 polymer ?
#
loop_
_entity_poly.entity_id
_entity_poly.type
_entity_poly.pdbx_seq_one_letter_code
_entity_poly.pdbx_strand_id
1 'polypeptide(L)'
;MACALLARAARRVASGIAVLVDFLDVPGVVLGGPAWNRLRAAFLPALEDAVQRELVVARPGFRVVGSPVGEQIAAQGAAELVLDSFLAPHAGVLVMG
;
A
#
# COMPACT_ATOMS: atom_id res chain seq x y z
N MET A 1 -10.48 24.01 10.87
CA MET A 1 -11.34 22.81 10.94
C MET A 1 -10.92 21.69 9.98
N ALA A 2 -10.65 21.95 8.69
CA ALA A 2 -10.29 20.91 7.72
C ALA A 2 -9.05 20.08 8.10
N CYS A 3 -7.97 20.69 8.59
CA CYS A 3 -6.76 19.96 8.99
C CYS A 3 -7.01 18.98 10.15
N ALA A 4 -7.86 19.34 11.12
CA ALA A 4 -8.20 18.47 12.24
C ALA A 4 -9.02 17.24 11.78
N LEU A 5 -9.90 17.43 10.78
CA LEU A 5 -10.64 16.33 10.16
C LEU A 5 -9.69 15.37 9.43
N LEU A 6 -8.77 15.90 8.62
CA LEU A 6 -7.78 15.10 7.90
C LEU A 6 -6.86 14.35 8.87
N ALA A 7 -6.40 14.99 9.96
CA ALA A 7 -5.60 14.34 10.98
C ALA A 7 -6.37 13.20 11.69
N ARG A 8 -7.68 13.38 11.96
CA ARG A 8 -8.51 12.32 12.55
C ARG A 8 -8.74 11.18 11.55
N ALA A 9 -8.92 11.49 10.28
CA ALA A 9 -9.03 10.48 9.23
C ALA A 9 -7.72 9.68 9.08
N ALA A 10 -6.57 10.36 9.07
CA ALA A 10 -5.25 9.74 9.01
C ALA A 10 -5.02 8.75 10.17
N ARG A 11 -5.42 9.10 11.41
CA ARG A 11 -5.34 8.17 12.55
C ARG A 11 -6.21 6.91 12.38
N ARG A 12 -7.41 7.06 11.83
CA ARG A 12 -8.28 5.89 11.56
C ARG A 12 -7.70 5.00 10.48
N VAL A 13 -7.13 5.60 9.43
CA VAL A 13 -6.41 4.86 8.40
C VAL A 13 -5.20 4.14 8.98
N ALA A 14 -4.43 4.79 9.86
CA ALA A 14 -3.29 4.17 10.54
C ALA A 14 -3.68 2.93 11.36
N SER A 15 -4.78 3.00 12.12
CA SER A 15 -5.31 1.85 12.86
C SER A 15 -5.70 0.70 11.92
N GLY A 16 -6.39 0.99 10.81
CA GLY A 16 -6.72 -0.02 9.80
C GLY A 16 -5.48 -0.65 9.15
N ILE A 17 -4.45 0.15 8.89
CA ILE A 17 -3.16 -0.34 8.38
C ILE A 17 -2.50 -1.25 9.40
N ALA A 18 -2.44 -0.87 10.68
CA ALA A 18 -1.83 -1.67 11.73
C ALA A 18 -2.48 -3.06 11.83
N VAL A 19 -3.82 -3.12 11.80
CA VAL A 19 -4.56 -4.40 11.76
C VAL A 19 -4.11 -5.28 10.58
N LEU A 20 -3.99 -4.70 9.38
CA LEU A 20 -3.56 -5.46 8.20
C LEU A 20 -2.10 -5.89 8.30
N VAL A 21 -1.22 -5.05 8.84
CA VAL A 21 0.20 -5.35 9.01
C VAL A 21 0.41 -6.44 10.04
N ASP A 22 -0.30 -6.37 11.17
CA ASP A 22 -0.23 -7.40 12.20
C ASP A 22 -0.81 -8.73 11.72
N PHE A 23 -1.85 -8.69 10.88
CA PHE A 23 -2.47 -9.90 10.33
C PHE A 23 -1.66 -10.54 9.19
N LEU A 24 -1.14 -9.74 8.26
CA LEU A 24 -0.45 -10.22 7.05
C LEU A 24 1.07 -10.36 7.22
N ASP A 25 1.63 -9.83 8.31
CA ASP A 25 3.06 -9.85 8.62
C ASP A 25 3.94 -9.22 7.53
N VAL A 26 3.52 -8.06 6.99
CA VAL A 26 4.23 -7.39 5.89
C VAL A 26 5.30 -6.40 6.38
N PRO A 27 6.40 -6.21 5.63
CA PRO A 27 7.49 -5.30 6.03
C PRO A 27 7.19 -3.82 5.77
N GLY A 28 6.08 -3.50 5.08
CA GLY A 28 5.75 -2.12 4.74
C GLY A 28 4.45 -2.01 3.95
N VAL A 29 4.00 -0.78 3.78
CA VAL A 29 2.74 -0.46 3.09
C VAL A 29 2.96 0.65 2.06
N VAL A 30 2.42 0.44 0.87
CA VAL A 30 2.36 1.44 -0.20
C VAL A 30 0.94 1.96 -0.31
N LEU A 31 0.76 3.28 -0.21
CA LEU A 31 -0.53 3.94 -0.34
C LEU A 31 -0.67 4.60 -1.70
N GLY A 32 -1.79 4.35 -2.37
CA GLY A 32 -2.04 4.87 -3.70
C GLY A 32 -3.52 5.12 -3.99
N GLY A 33 -3.81 5.31 -5.27
CA GLY A 33 -5.16 5.56 -5.78
C GLY A 33 -5.47 7.03 -6.07
N PRO A 34 -6.59 7.31 -6.76
CA PRO A 34 -6.87 8.65 -7.32
C PRO A 34 -6.98 9.77 -6.26
N ALA A 35 -7.41 9.42 -5.05
CA ALA A 35 -7.51 10.37 -3.95
C ALA A 35 -6.16 10.65 -3.26
N TRP A 36 -5.19 9.72 -3.36
CA TRP A 36 -3.95 9.78 -2.61
C TRP A 36 -3.13 11.02 -2.92
N ASN A 37 -3.11 11.46 -4.18
CA ASN A 37 -2.39 12.67 -4.59
C ASN A 37 -2.81 13.93 -3.82
N ARG A 38 -4.10 14.03 -3.47
CA ARG A 38 -4.64 15.16 -2.69
C ARG A 38 -4.40 14.98 -1.18
N LEU A 39 -4.37 13.74 -0.71
CA LEU A 39 -4.27 13.41 0.72
C LEU A 39 -2.83 13.29 1.21
N ARG A 40 -1.88 12.95 0.34
CA ARG A 40 -0.49 12.59 0.70
C ARG A 40 0.19 13.63 1.59
N ALA A 41 -0.04 14.92 1.32
CA ALA A 41 0.60 16.01 2.05
C ALA A 41 0.13 16.09 3.51
N ALA A 42 -1.12 15.72 3.78
CA ALA A 42 -1.69 15.73 5.12
C ALA A 42 -1.53 14.38 5.84
N PHE A 43 -1.50 13.28 5.08
CA PHE A 43 -1.53 11.93 5.64
C PHE A 43 -0.12 11.38 5.88
N LEU A 44 0.77 11.47 4.89
CA LEU A 44 2.06 10.79 4.91
C LEU A 44 2.95 11.20 6.11
N PRO A 45 3.05 12.50 6.51
CA PRO A 45 3.87 12.88 7.66
C PRO A 45 3.39 12.31 8.99
N ALA A 46 2.10 11.98 9.11
CA ALA A 46 1.51 11.49 10.34
C ALA A 46 1.34 9.97 10.36
N LEU A 47 1.36 9.31 9.20
CA LEU A 47 0.90 7.92 9.09
C LEU A 47 1.90 6.90 9.60
N GLU A 48 3.19 7.03 9.25
CA GLU A 48 4.21 6.05 9.66
C GLU A 48 4.28 5.94 11.18
N ASP A 49 4.44 7.07 11.88
CA ASP A 49 4.41 7.14 13.34
C ASP A 49 3.08 6.67 13.94
N ALA A 50 1.95 7.01 13.32
CA ALA A 50 0.64 6.60 13.82
C ALA A 50 0.44 5.09 13.70
N VAL A 51 0.88 4.47 12.60
CA VAL A 51 0.81 3.02 12.42
C VAL A 51 1.70 2.32 13.44
N GLN A 52 2.95 2.76 13.59
CA GLN A 52 3.91 2.17 14.53
C GLN A 52 3.39 2.14 15.98
N ARG A 53 2.59 3.12 16.39
CA ARG A 53 1.96 3.15 17.72
C ARG A 53 0.79 2.18 17.88
N GLU A 54 0.17 1.76 16.79
CA GLU A 54 -1.01 0.88 16.78
C GLU A 54 -0.63 -0.59 16.54
N LEU A 55 0.60 -0.88 16.11
CA LEU A 55 1.10 -2.25 15.95
C LEU A 55 1.17 -2.98 17.29
N VAL A 56 0.75 -4.24 17.30
CA VAL A 56 0.84 -5.12 18.48
C VAL A 56 2.30 -5.44 18.82
N VAL A 57 3.14 -5.60 17.80
CA VAL A 57 4.59 -5.87 17.94
C VAL A 57 5.36 -4.81 17.18
N ALA A 58 6.38 -4.22 17.82
CA ALA A 58 7.26 -3.26 17.16
C ALA A 58 7.96 -3.90 15.96
N ARG A 59 7.95 -3.20 14.81
CA ARG A 59 8.54 -3.66 13.55
C ARG A 59 9.65 -2.72 13.10
N PRO A 60 10.91 -2.99 13.48
CA PRO A 60 12.05 -2.23 13.01
C PRO A 60 12.11 -2.24 11.47
N GLY A 61 12.23 -1.05 10.86
CA GLY A 61 12.29 -0.93 9.41
C GLY A 61 10.94 -0.97 8.69
N PHE A 62 9.81 -1.05 9.40
CA PHE A 62 8.50 -0.87 8.78
C PHE A 62 8.34 0.54 8.21
N ARG A 63 7.84 0.64 6.98
CA ARG A 63 7.69 1.89 6.23
C ARG A 63 6.30 2.06 5.67
N VAL A 64 5.80 3.30 5.70
CA VAL A 64 4.62 3.70 4.93
C VAL A 64 5.07 4.67 3.84
N VAL A 65 4.90 4.26 2.58
CA VAL A 65 5.31 5.08 1.43
C VAL A 65 4.13 5.38 0.52
N GLY A 66 4.20 6.52 -0.17
CA GLY A 66 3.26 6.80 -1.25
C GLY A 66 3.68 6.07 -2.53
N SER A 67 2.71 5.61 -3.31
CA SER A 67 2.96 5.07 -4.64
C SER A 67 3.67 6.11 -5.50
N PRO A 68 4.78 5.75 -6.18
CA PRO A 68 5.41 6.62 -7.17
C PRO A 68 4.63 6.64 -8.50
N VAL A 69 3.76 5.65 -8.71
CA VAL A 69 2.99 5.50 -9.95
C VAL A 69 1.73 6.37 -9.86
N GLY A 70 1.53 7.21 -10.87
CA GLY A 70 0.45 8.21 -10.95
C GLY A 70 -0.95 7.62 -11.17
N GLU A 71 -1.87 8.44 -11.66
CA GLU A 71 -3.32 8.12 -11.70
C GLU A 71 -3.68 6.87 -12.52
N GLN A 72 -2.84 6.46 -13.47
CA GLN A 72 -3.08 5.31 -14.34
C GLN A 72 -2.57 3.98 -13.77
N ILE A 73 -2.21 3.92 -12.47
CA ILE A 73 -1.65 2.71 -11.84
C ILE A 73 -2.49 1.45 -12.06
N ALA A 74 -3.83 1.57 -12.03
CA ALA A 74 -4.71 0.43 -12.23
C ALA A 74 -4.65 -0.12 -13.66
N ALA A 75 -4.55 0.76 -14.66
CA ALA A 75 -4.42 0.38 -16.06
C ALA A 75 -3.04 -0.23 -16.35
N GLN A 76 -1.98 0.35 -15.77
CA GLN A 76 -0.62 -0.21 -15.89
C GLN A 76 -0.55 -1.61 -15.25
N GLY A 77 -1.08 -1.78 -14.03
CA GLY A 77 -1.14 -3.09 -13.38
C GLY A 77 -1.94 -4.12 -14.19
N ALA A 78 -3.07 -3.72 -14.78
CA ALA A 78 -3.83 -4.60 -15.66
C ALA A 78 -3.04 -4.99 -16.92
N ALA A 79 -2.30 -4.06 -17.53
CA ALA A 79 -1.43 -4.36 -18.66
C ALA A 79 -0.28 -5.30 -18.28
N GLU A 80 0.31 -5.12 -17.10
CA GLU A 80 1.34 -6.02 -16.56
C GLU A 80 0.78 -7.43 -16.32
N LEU A 81 -0.45 -7.57 -15.80
CA LEU A 81 -1.10 -8.89 -15.66
C LEU A 81 -1.37 -9.56 -17.01
N VAL A 82 -1.79 -8.80 -18.02
CA VAL A 82 -1.95 -9.32 -19.39
C VAL A 82 -0.59 -9.78 -19.93
N LEU A 83 0.45 -8.98 -19.76
CA LEU A 83 1.81 -9.32 -20.20
C LEU A 83 2.32 -10.59 -19.49
N ASP A 84 2.15 -10.68 -18.17
CA ASP A 84 2.51 -11.85 -17.37
C ASP A 84 1.80 -13.11 -17.86
N SER A 85 0.52 -13.02 -18.21
CA SER A 85 -0.22 -14.16 -18.79
C SER A 85 0.37 -14.69 -20.10
N PHE A 86 1.08 -13.85 -20.86
CA PHE A 86 1.77 -14.27 -22.08
C PHE A 86 3.20 -14.75 -21.84
N LEU A 87 3.89 -14.20 -20.83
CA LEU A 87 5.32 -14.41 -20.63
C LEU A 87 5.67 -15.35 -19.48
N ALA A 88 4.74 -15.62 -18.57
CA ALA A 88 4.97 -16.53 -17.46
C ALA A 88 5.21 -17.96 -18.00
N PRO A 89 6.20 -18.70 -17.46
CA PRO A 89 6.40 -20.09 -17.82
C PRO A 89 5.25 -20.93 -17.24
N HIS A 90 4.32 -21.34 -18.10
CA HIS A 90 3.22 -22.21 -17.72
C HIS A 90 3.71 -23.67 -17.74
N ALA A 91 3.42 -24.43 -16.67
CA ALA A 91 3.86 -25.83 -16.56
C ALA A 91 3.45 -26.71 -17.76
N GLY A 92 2.38 -26.34 -18.49
CA GLY A 92 1.98 -27.02 -19.73
C GLY A 92 2.96 -26.89 -20.91
N VAL A 93 3.89 -25.93 -20.87
CA VAL A 93 4.97 -25.76 -21.87
C VAL A 93 6.23 -26.55 -21.49
N LEU A 94 6.34 -26.99 -20.22
CA LEU A 94 7.49 -27.75 -19.70
C LEU A 94 7.26 -29.27 -19.70
N VAL A 95 6.05 -29.74 -20.07
CA VAL A 95 5.81 -31.17 -20.31
C VAL A 95 6.27 -31.49 -21.74
N MET A 96 7.56 -31.84 -21.88
CA MET A 96 8.03 -32.60 -23.05
C MET A 96 7.58 -34.05 -22.88
N GLY A 97 6.66 -34.48 -23.75
CA GLY A 97 6.51 -35.91 -24.07
C GLY A 97 7.71 -36.41 -24.85
#